data_AF-A0A7D5YJ16-F1
#
_entry.id   AF-A0A7D5YJ16-F1
#
_cell.length_a   1.000
_cell.length_b   1.000
_cell.length_c   1.000
_cell.angle_alpha   90.00
_cell.angle_beta   90.00
_cell.angle_gamma   90.00
#
_symmetry.space_group_name_H-M   'P 1'
#
loop_
_entity.id
_entity.type
_entity.pdbx_description
1 polymer ?
#
loop_
_entity_poly.entity_id
_entity_poly.type
_entity_poly.pdbx_seq_one_letter_code
_entity_poly.pdbx_strand_id
1 'polypeptide(L)'
;KTSTGGIFNNAAQVWNHTFYWHCLSPNGGGEPTGAVAEAINAAFGSFADFKAKFTDSAINNFGSSWTWLVKKADGTLAITNT
;
A
#
# COMPACT_ATOMS: atom_id res chain seq x y z
N LYS A 1 -17.44 -13.69 9.45
CA LYS A 1 -18.43 -13.54 8.36
C LYS A 1 -17.67 -13.42 7.05
N THR A 2 -18.11 -14.08 5.98
CA THR A 2 -17.52 -13.98 4.63
C THR A 2 -18.58 -13.46 3.67
N SER A 3 -18.18 -12.68 2.67
CA SER A 3 -19.05 -12.14 1.62
C SER A 3 -18.41 -12.36 0.25
N THR A 4 -19.21 -12.48 -0.80
CA THR A 4 -18.75 -12.68 -2.19
C THR A 4 -19.55 -11.81 -3.16
N GLY A 5 -19.11 -11.74 -4.43
CA GLY A 5 -19.83 -11.05 -5.49
C GLY A 5 -20.07 -9.56 -5.22
N GLY A 6 -21.23 -9.05 -5.61
CA GLY A 6 -21.56 -7.62 -5.49
C GLY A 6 -21.48 -7.05 -4.07
N ILE A 7 -21.81 -7.85 -3.05
CA ILE A 7 -21.69 -7.42 -1.64
C ILE A 7 -20.23 -7.20 -1.28
N PHE A 8 -19.35 -8.15 -1.62
CA PHE A 8 -17.92 -8.01 -1.40
C PHE A 8 -17.36 -6.81 -2.14
N ASN A 9 -17.69 -6.65 -3.44
CA ASN A 9 -17.15 -5.57 -4.25
C ASN A 9 -17.48 -4.19 -3.65
N ASN A 10 -18.73 -3.96 -3.26
CA ASN A 10 -19.12 -2.67 -2.69
C ASN A 10 -18.51 -2.44 -1.30
N ALA A 11 -18.57 -3.44 -0.41
CA ALA A 11 -18.03 -3.32 0.95
C ALA A 11 -16.51 -3.11 0.94
N ALA A 12 -15.78 -3.90 0.13
CA ALA A 12 -14.34 -3.79 -0.02
C ALA A 12 -13.96 -2.43 -0.63
N GLN A 13 -14.66 -1.97 -1.67
CA GLN A 13 -14.32 -0.69 -2.29
C GLN A 13 -14.60 0.50 -1.36
N VAL A 14 -15.67 0.49 -0.56
CA VAL A 14 -15.87 1.54 0.46
C VAL A 14 -14.68 1.56 1.43
N TRP A 15 -14.28 0.39 1.94
CA TRP A 15 -13.13 0.30 2.85
C TRP A 15 -11.82 0.76 2.18
N ASN A 16 -11.56 0.32 0.95
CA ASN A 16 -10.36 0.67 0.19
C ASN A 16 -10.26 2.19 -0.01
N HIS A 17 -11.36 2.85 -0.38
CA HIS A 17 -11.36 4.31 -0.56
C HIS A 17 -11.21 5.05 0.77
N THR A 18 -11.87 4.60 1.84
CA THR A 18 -11.65 5.18 3.17
C THR A 18 -10.18 5.07 3.59
N PHE A 19 -9.56 3.91 3.38
CA PHE A 19 -8.13 3.71 3.65
C PHE A 19 -7.26 4.62 2.79
N TYR A 20 -7.54 4.72 1.48
CA TYR A 20 -6.82 5.60 0.57
C TYR A 20 -6.82 7.06 1.03
N TRP A 21 -7.95 7.58 1.50
CA TRP A 21 -8.01 8.96 2.00
C TRP A 21 -7.18 9.15 3.27
N HIS A 22 -7.05 8.14 4.12
CA HIS A 22 -6.16 8.18 5.28
C HIS A 22 -4.67 8.10 4.91
N CYS A 23 -4.33 7.64 3.71
CA CYS A 23 -2.94 7.66 3.20
C CYS A 23 -2.50 9.06 2.73
N LEU A 24 -3.44 10.00 2.56
CA LEU A 24 -3.17 11.33 2.02
C LEU A 24 -3.35 12.41 3.09
N SER A 25 -2.52 13.43 3.03
CA SER A 25 -2.63 14.61 3.89
C SER A 25 -2.07 15.83 3.15
N PRO A 26 -2.71 17.01 3.27
CA PRO A 26 -2.14 18.26 2.73
C PRO A 26 -0.82 18.65 3.40
N ASN A 27 -0.53 18.09 4.57
CA ASN A 27 0.72 18.26 5.31
C ASN A 27 1.58 16.98 5.31
N GLY A 28 1.23 16.00 4.47
CA GLY A 28 2.02 14.79 4.25
C GLY A 28 3.04 14.96 3.12
N GLY A 29 3.47 13.85 2.54
CA GLY A 29 4.51 13.82 1.51
C GLY A 29 5.93 13.89 2.09
N GLY A 30 6.92 14.05 1.22
CA GLY A 30 8.33 13.91 1.58
C GLY A 30 8.76 12.45 1.77
N GLU A 31 9.77 12.24 2.60
CA GLU A 31 10.25 10.91 2.98
C GLU A 31 9.61 10.43 4.30
N PRO A 32 9.44 9.11 4.50
CA PRO A 32 8.91 8.57 5.74
C PRO A 32 9.84 8.90 6.93
N THR A 33 9.28 8.89 8.13
CA THR A 33 10.03 9.10 9.38
C THR A 33 9.77 7.97 10.39
N GLY A 34 10.64 7.88 11.40
CA GLY A 34 10.51 6.91 12.50
C GLY A 34 10.48 5.45 12.04
N ALA A 35 9.69 4.63 12.75
CA ALA A 35 9.63 3.18 12.54
C ALA A 35 9.27 2.76 11.10
N VAL A 36 8.51 3.59 10.37
CA VAL A 36 8.15 3.30 8.97
C VAL A 36 9.37 3.46 8.06
N ALA A 37 10.19 4.49 8.28
CA ALA A 37 11.43 4.71 7.51
C ALA A 37 12.43 3.57 7.73
N GLU A 38 12.63 3.18 8.99
CA GLU A 38 13.50 2.06 9.37
C GLU A 38 13.04 0.75 8.73
N ALA A 39 11.75 0.45 8.79
CA ALA A 39 11.18 -0.76 8.19
C ALA A 39 11.27 -0.76 6.65
N ILE A 40 11.11 0.41 6.01
CA ILE A 40 11.31 0.57 4.56
C ILE A 40 12.76 0.30 4.19
N ASN A 41 13.72 0.92 4.88
CA ASN A 41 15.14 0.72 4.61
C ASN A 41 15.55 -0.74 4.85
N ALA A 42 15.03 -1.38 5.91
CA ALA A 42 15.29 -2.79 6.19
C ALA A 42 14.73 -3.74 5.11
N ALA A 43 13.55 -3.45 4.55
CA ALA A 43 12.89 -4.32 3.58
C ALA A 43 13.34 -4.07 2.13
N PHE A 44 13.68 -2.82 1.79
CA PHE A 44 13.90 -2.38 0.40
C PHE A 44 15.28 -1.78 0.15
N GLY A 45 16.12 -1.62 1.18
CA GLY A 45 17.45 -1.02 1.10
C GLY A 45 17.43 0.49 1.31
N SER A 46 16.58 1.20 0.58
CA SER A 46 16.39 2.65 0.73
C SER A 46 14.95 3.09 0.43
N PHE A 47 14.57 4.29 0.86
CA PHE A 47 13.29 4.89 0.45
C PHE A 47 13.21 5.10 -1.06
N ALA A 48 14.32 5.46 -1.72
CA ALA A 48 14.36 5.62 -3.17
C ALA A 48 14.07 4.31 -3.91
N ASP A 49 14.66 3.20 -3.45
CA ASP A 49 14.42 1.86 -4.02
C ASP A 49 12.98 1.39 -3.78
N PHE A 50 12.44 1.65 -2.57
CA PHE A 50 11.04 1.41 -2.28
C PHE A 50 10.13 2.20 -3.23
N LYS A 51 10.36 3.50 -3.38
CA LYS A 51 9.56 4.38 -4.24
C LYS A 51 9.60 3.91 -5.69
N ALA A 52 10.77 3.52 -6.19
CA ALA A 52 10.92 2.97 -7.53
C ALA A 52 10.11 1.66 -7.70
N LYS A 53 10.26 0.71 -6.77
CA LYS A 53 9.55 -0.59 -6.81
C LYS A 53 8.03 -0.43 -6.68
N PHE A 54 7.57 0.44 -5.78
CA PHE A 54 6.14 0.69 -5.58
C PHE A 54 5.52 1.35 -6.81
N THR A 55 6.22 2.33 -7.39
CA THR A 55 5.77 3.03 -8.61
C THR A 55 5.70 2.07 -9.79
N ASP A 56 6.73 1.24 -10.00
CA ASP A 56 6.74 0.22 -11.05
C ASP A 56 5.61 -0.80 -10.87
N SER A 57 5.39 -1.29 -9.64
CA SER A 57 4.28 -2.20 -9.32
C SER A 57 2.92 -1.59 -9.61
N ALA A 58 2.73 -0.30 -9.32
CA ALA A 58 1.48 0.42 -9.54
C ALA A 58 1.22 0.71 -11.02
N ILE A 59 2.24 1.12 -11.78
CA ILE A 59 2.13 1.37 -13.22
C ILE A 59 1.77 0.08 -13.97
N ASN A 60 2.39 -1.04 -13.59
CA ASN A 60 2.19 -2.32 -14.25
C ASN A 60 0.98 -3.11 -13.70
N ASN A 61 0.18 -2.53 -12.80
CA ASN A 61 -1.00 -3.18 -12.24
C ASN A 61 -2.21 -3.09 -13.18
N PHE A 62 -2.26 -3.99 -14.16
CA PHE A 62 -3.20 -3.91 -15.27
C PHE A 62 -4.69 -3.98 -14.84
N GLY A 63 -5.48 -3.02 -15.31
CA GLY A 63 -6.92 -2.92 -15.02
C GLY A 63 -7.24 -1.97 -13.86
N SER A 64 -8.49 -2.00 -13.39
CA SER A 64 -8.87 -1.32 -12.14
C SER A 64 -8.33 -2.12 -10.97
N SER A 65 -7.38 -1.53 -10.24
CA SER A 65 -6.55 -2.28 -9.30
C SER A 65 -6.05 -1.38 -8.16
N TRP A 66 -5.43 -2.00 -7.16
CA TRP A 66 -4.79 -1.33 -6.04
C TRP A 66 -3.39 -1.88 -5.80
N THR A 67 -2.45 -0.99 -5.44
CA THR A 67 -1.09 -1.35 -5.01
C THR A 67 -0.89 -0.91 -3.57
N TRP A 68 -0.38 -1.82 -2.74
CA TRP A 68 -0.37 -1.68 -1.29
C TRP A 68 1.03 -1.84 -0.71
N LEU A 69 1.34 -1.06 0.32
CA LEU A 69 2.43 -1.34 1.24
C LEU A 69 1.84 -2.09 2.44
N VAL A 70 2.30 -3.31 2.69
CA VAL A 70 1.76 -4.17 3.75
C VAL A 70 2.87 -4.65 4.68
N LYS A 71 2.51 -4.89 5.95
CA LYS A 71 3.36 -5.59 6.91
C LYS A 71 2.94 -7.06 6.95
N LYS A 72 3.87 -7.96 6.64
CA LYS A 72 3.67 -9.41 6.74
C LYS A 72 3.60 -9.85 8.20
N ALA A 73 3.12 -11.08 8.43
CA ALA A 73 3.04 -11.66 9.78
C ALA A 73 4.40 -11.78 10.46
N ASP A 74 5.48 -11.94 9.68
CA ASP A 74 6.87 -11.96 10.17
C ASP A 74 7.41 -10.57 10.54
N GLY A 75 6.62 -9.51 10.33
CA GLY A 75 6.97 -8.13 10.64
C GLY A 75 7.64 -7.35 9.50
N THR A 76 8.03 -8.01 8.41
CA THR A 76 8.70 -7.37 7.26
C THR A 76 7.70 -6.70 6.31
N LEU A 77 8.13 -5.67 5.58
CA LEU A 77 7.28 -4.98 4.61
C LEU A 77 7.31 -5.66 3.24
N ALA A 78 6.20 -5.55 2.51
CA ALA A 78 6.06 -6.00 1.13
C ALA A 78 5.15 -5.07 0.32
N ILE A 79 5.31 -5.13 -1.00
CA ILE A 79 4.42 -4.51 -1.98
C ILE A 79 3.52 -5.60 -2.56
N THR A 80 2.22 -5.37 -2.64
CA THR A 80 1.26 -6.32 -3.23
C THR A 80 0.24 -5.59 -4.10
N ASN A 81 -0.25 -6.28 -5.12
CA ASN A 81 -1.27 -5.80 -6.04
C ASN A 81 -2.56 -6.62 -5.87
N THR A 82 -3.72 -5.97 -5.98
CA THR A 82 -5.06 -6.60 -6.01
C THR A 82 -5.90 -6.04 -7.13
#